data_AF-A0A7S0WTH9-F1
#
_entry.id   AF-A0A7S0WTH9-F1
#
_cell.length_a   1.000
_cell.length_b   1.000
_cell.length_c   1.000
_cell.angle_alpha   90.00
_cell.angle_beta   90.00
_cell.angle_gamma   90.00
#
_symmetry.space_group_name_H-M   'P 1'
#
loop_
_entity.id
_entity.type
_entity.pdbx_description
1 polymer ?
#
loop_
_entity_poly.entity_id
_entity_poly.type
_entity_poly.pdbx_seq_one_letter_code
_entity_poly.pdbx_strand_id
1 'polypeptide(L)'
;MVVGEYTASNIHMDEDAREEKKKTGIVDMTKLNADIATQKELAAQGKLHEALEGLLNLEKMSRLAEDITAAKASCSAVLEVCYQAKQWKLLEEQIMLLAKRRSQLKQAIQAFVRQAMTYIDQTPDKETKVSLIKTLETVTEGKIFVEIERARLTRKLAAIKEAEGNVAEAADILQEVAVETFGAMAKTEKIAFILEQVRLCLDKQDYIRAQILSRKISPKAFVEKKGEGKGEIGIEGTAIEEADVGIPSLPELKLSYYTLMIRYYGHYNNYLEMTRCYRAIYDMEAVQAEPDKWTAVLKKICWFIALSPAYSTEGGSSSDHTTLLTLTQQDKKLGSLPEYKALLETFANNEIIRWPVLHAQYQAEIAAQPDIFSEPKRLEDLKLRTIEHNVAVVAKYYTRISTQRLSQLLDLSPADAEKHLADMVVSKAVAAKIDRPAGVVSFGKREAPEELLNGWSSNISKLLELVEKSCQQIQKECMRGGVTLGATA
;
A
#
# COMPACT_ATOMS: atom_id res chain seq x y z
N MET A 1 30.12 -28.61 11.17
CA MET A 1 31.07 -27.72 10.47
C MET A 1 30.23 -26.71 9.73
N VAL A 2 30.09 -25.52 10.32
CA VAL A 2 29.27 -24.43 9.80
C VAL A 2 30.08 -23.72 8.73
N VAL A 3 29.58 -23.71 7.50
CA VAL A 3 30.20 -22.98 6.39
C VAL A 3 29.86 -21.51 6.61
N GLY A 4 30.81 -20.77 7.19
CA GLY A 4 30.70 -19.33 7.35
C GLY A 4 30.79 -18.64 5.98
N GLU A 5 29.70 -18.01 5.57
CA GLU A 5 29.67 -17.19 4.37
C GLU A 5 30.31 -15.83 4.67
N TYR A 6 31.55 -15.67 4.22
CA TYR A 6 32.28 -14.42 4.18
C TYR A 6 31.70 -13.52 3.08
N THR A 7 30.98 -12.46 3.44
CA THR A 7 30.54 -11.41 2.52
C THR A 7 31.21 -10.07 2.88
N ALA A 8 31.48 -9.23 1.86
CA ALA A 8 32.30 -8.02 1.96
C ALA A 8 31.83 -6.99 3.00
N SER A 9 30.54 -7.00 3.35
CA SER A 9 29.94 -6.11 4.35
C SER A 9 30.17 -6.58 5.79
N ASN A 10 30.19 -7.91 6.02
CA ASN A 10 30.58 -8.49 7.31
C ASN A 10 32.05 -8.20 7.62
N ILE A 11 32.89 -8.10 6.58
CA ILE A 11 34.28 -7.67 6.74
C ILE A 11 34.33 -6.22 7.20
N HIS A 12 33.53 -5.31 6.64
CA HIS A 12 33.57 -3.88 7.00
C HIS A 12 33.02 -3.52 8.39
N MET A 13 31.96 -4.16 8.90
CA MET A 13 31.44 -3.84 10.24
C MET A 13 32.24 -4.48 11.38
N ASP A 14 32.70 -5.73 11.19
CA ASP A 14 33.66 -6.32 12.14
C ASP A 14 35.04 -5.65 12.03
N GLU A 15 35.42 -5.12 10.86
CA GLU A 15 36.57 -4.22 10.73
C GLU A 15 36.33 -2.89 11.44
N ASP A 16 35.18 -2.22 11.28
CA ASP A 16 34.91 -0.93 11.93
C ASP A 16 34.90 -1.05 13.47
N ALA A 17 34.30 -2.10 14.04
CA ALA A 17 34.33 -2.39 15.48
C ALA A 17 35.71 -2.90 15.96
N ARG A 18 36.47 -3.61 15.11
CA ARG A 18 37.87 -3.97 15.40
C ARG A 18 38.83 -2.80 15.21
N GLU A 19 38.54 -1.83 14.35
CA GLU A 19 39.31 -0.61 14.14
C GLU A 19 39.09 0.35 15.31
N GLU A 20 37.83 0.51 15.76
CA GLU A 20 37.52 1.24 17.00
C GLU A 20 38.22 0.63 18.23
N LYS A 21 38.39 -0.70 18.28
CA LYS A 21 39.13 -1.39 19.37
C LYS A 21 40.64 -1.49 19.17
N LYS A 22 41.16 -1.40 17.94
CA LYS A 22 42.62 -1.49 17.66
C LYS A 22 43.33 -0.14 17.69
N LYS A 23 42.63 0.98 17.59
CA LYS A 23 43.25 2.33 17.54
C LYS A 23 42.86 3.19 18.75
N THR A 24 42.87 2.62 19.95
CA THR A 24 42.82 3.41 21.19
C THR A 24 44.08 4.27 21.31
N GLY A 25 43.96 5.54 20.92
CA GLY A 25 44.73 6.68 21.42
C GLY A 25 46.13 6.89 20.84
N ILE A 26 46.24 7.66 19.75
CA ILE A 26 47.50 8.37 19.40
C ILE A 26 47.42 9.85 19.85
N VAL A 27 46.23 10.40 20.08
CA VAL A 27 46.04 11.79 20.53
C VAL A 27 45.49 11.83 21.96
N ASP A 28 46.12 12.63 22.83
CA ASP A 28 45.62 12.93 24.19
C ASP A 28 44.25 13.63 24.09
N MET A 29 43.16 12.87 24.29
CA MET A 29 41.79 13.38 24.22
C MET A 29 41.54 14.54 25.20
N THR A 30 42.24 14.56 26.33
CA THR A 30 42.17 15.65 27.33
C THR A 30 42.79 16.94 26.81
N LYS A 31 43.91 16.86 26.06
CA LYS A 31 44.53 18.03 25.41
C LYS A 31 43.72 18.49 24.22
N LEU A 32 43.22 17.59 23.39
CA LEU A 32 42.37 17.94 22.27
C LEU A 32 41.09 18.65 22.73
N ASN A 33 40.44 18.17 23.80
CA ASN A 33 39.25 18.83 24.34
C ASN A 33 39.58 20.19 24.99
N ALA A 34 40.76 20.32 25.61
CA ALA A 34 41.23 21.61 26.12
C ALA A 34 41.53 22.58 24.97
N ASP A 35 42.21 22.14 23.92
CA ASP A 35 42.50 22.95 22.73
C ASP A 35 41.21 23.35 22.02
N ILE A 36 40.25 22.43 21.85
CA ILE A 36 38.90 22.74 21.34
C ILE A 36 38.21 23.79 22.23
N ALA A 37 38.30 23.68 23.55
CA ALA A 37 37.71 24.65 24.47
C ALA A 37 38.37 26.03 24.32
N THR A 38 39.71 26.11 24.20
CA THR A 38 40.41 27.39 23.96
C THR A 38 39.98 28.03 22.65
N GLN A 39 39.78 27.25 21.59
CA GLN A 39 39.31 27.77 20.31
C GLN A 39 37.84 28.21 20.38
N LYS A 40 36.99 27.51 21.15
CA LYS A 40 35.61 27.95 21.42
C LYS A 40 35.57 29.27 22.21
N GLU A 41 36.46 29.45 23.19
CA GLU A 41 36.58 30.71 23.92
C GLU A 41 37.08 31.86 23.02
N LEU A 42 38.05 31.60 22.15
CA LEU A 42 38.51 32.57 21.14
C LEU A 42 37.41 32.96 20.15
N ALA A 43 36.57 32.00 19.75
CA ALA A 43 35.40 32.28 18.94
C ALA A 43 34.38 33.16 19.69
N ALA A 44 34.15 32.91 20.98
CA ALA A 44 33.28 33.73 21.83
C ALA A 44 33.82 35.17 22.03
N GLN A 45 35.14 35.35 21.95
CA GLN A 45 35.80 36.67 21.99
C GLN A 45 35.73 37.45 20.66
N GLY A 46 35.03 36.92 19.64
CA GLY A 46 34.81 37.60 18.36
C GLY A 46 35.87 37.33 17.28
N LYS A 47 36.86 36.48 17.56
CA LYS A 47 37.92 36.08 16.61
C LYS A 47 37.57 34.80 15.86
N LEU A 48 36.46 34.82 15.15
CA LEU A 48 35.87 33.63 14.51
C LEU A 48 36.80 32.96 13.49
N HIS A 49 37.46 33.73 12.62
CA HIS A 49 38.33 33.18 11.58
C HIS A 49 39.58 32.51 12.15
N GLU A 50 40.22 33.13 13.15
CA GLU A 50 41.40 32.55 13.82
C GLU A 50 41.02 31.25 14.54
N ALA A 51 39.87 31.22 15.22
CA ALA A 51 39.36 30.03 15.88
C ALA A 51 39.05 28.88 14.90
N LEU A 52 38.49 29.21 13.74
CA LEU A 52 38.21 28.23 12.68
C LEU A 52 39.49 27.67 12.05
N GLU A 53 40.50 28.50 11.80
CA GLU A 53 41.79 28.01 11.33
C GLU A 53 42.46 27.07 12.34
N GLY A 54 42.39 27.41 13.63
CA GLY A 54 42.84 26.55 14.73
C GLY A 54 42.14 25.20 14.73
N LEU A 55 40.79 25.19 14.67
CA LEU A 55 40.00 23.97 14.64
C LEU A 55 40.20 23.15 13.35
N LEU A 56 40.38 23.78 12.19
CA LEU A 56 40.67 23.11 10.93
C LEU A 56 42.08 22.49 10.89
N ASN A 57 43.02 23.05 11.67
CA ASN A 57 44.35 22.47 11.87
C ASN A 57 44.27 21.25 12.80
N LEU A 58 43.51 21.34 13.89
CA LEU A 58 43.23 20.18 14.75
C LEU A 58 42.55 19.05 13.98
N GLU A 59 41.53 19.37 13.18
CA GLU A 59 40.88 18.41 12.28
C GLU A 59 41.88 17.77 11.31
N LYS A 60 42.77 18.57 10.72
CA LYS A 60 43.81 18.05 9.81
C LYS A 60 44.75 17.09 10.53
N MET A 61 45.16 17.40 11.75
CA MET A 61 46.01 16.52 12.56
C MET A 61 45.28 15.23 12.94
N SER A 62 44.04 15.31 13.42
CA SER A 62 43.22 14.15 13.78
C SER A 62 42.91 13.25 12.59
N ARG A 63 42.65 13.84 11.41
CA ARG A 63 42.43 13.10 10.15
C ARG A 63 43.70 12.38 9.69
N LEU A 64 44.86 13.05 9.73
CA LEU A 64 46.14 12.42 9.37
C LEU A 64 46.56 11.32 10.36
N ALA A 65 46.13 11.44 11.62
CA ALA A 65 46.33 10.43 12.65
C ALA A 65 45.33 9.26 12.57
N GLU A 66 44.34 9.31 11.66
CA GLU A 66 43.24 8.35 11.55
C GLU A 66 42.46 8.12 12.85
N ASP A 67 42.46 9.10 13.76
CA ASP A 67 41.72 9.02 15.02
C ASP A 67 40.27 9.46 14.80
N ILE A 68 39.39 8.47 14.76
CA ILE A 68 37.94 8.63 14.58
C ILE A 68 37.35 9.55 15.65
N THR A 69 37.74 9.39 16.91
CA THR A 69 37.13 10.11 18.03
C THR A 69 37.56 11.57 18.03
N ALA A 70 38.84 11.83 17.81
CA ALA A 70 39.40 13.17 17.72
C ALA A 70 38.88 13.92 16.47
N ALA A 71 38.76 13.23 15.34
CA ALA A 71 38.21 13.82 14.11
C ALA A 71 36.72 14.16 14.24
N LYS A 72 35.91 13.28 14.86
CA LYS A 72 34.50 13.55 15.18
C LYS A 72 34.37 14.79 16.05
N ALA A 73 35.12 14.86 17.15
CA ALA A 73 35.08 16.00 18.09
C ALA A 73 35.51 17.31 17.42
N SER A 74 36.60 17.30 16.66
CA SER A 74 37.12 18.48 15.95
C SER A 74 36.14 18.99 14.89
N CYS A 75 35.57 18.10 14.06
CA CYS A 75 34.56 18.49 13.07
C CYS A 75 33.28 19.02 13.75
N SER A 76 32.87 18.40 14.85
CA SER A 76 31.69 18.84 15.61
C SER A 76 31.88 20.23 16.21
N ALA A 77 33.09 20.51 16.71
CA ALA A 77 33.45 21.81 17.25
C ALA A 77 33.48 22.92 16.19
N VAL A 78 33.96 22.64 14.97
CA VAL A 78 33.91 23.58 13.84
C VAL A 78 32.48 24.06 13.58
N LEU A 79 31.52 23.12 13.56
CA LEU A 79 30.11 23.44 13.30
C LEU A 79 29.48 24.18 14.47
N GLU A 80 29.80 23.79 15.69
CA GLU A 80 29.27 24.42 16.90
C GLU A 80 29.72 25.89 17.00
N VAL A 81 30.97 26.19 16.66
CA VAL A 81 31.48 27.56 16.60
C VAL A 81 30.76 28.38 15.53
N CYS A 82 30.58 27.83 14.32
CA CYS A 82 29.82 28.50 13.26
C CYS A 82 28.34 28.74 13.66
N TYR A 83 27.74 27.76 14.35
CA TYR A 83 26.37 27.84 14.85
C TYR A 83 26.20 28.89 15.96
N GLN A 84 27.09 28.91 16.96
CA GLN A 84 27.07 29.89 18.06
C GLN A 84 27.23 31.33 17.55
N ALA A 85 28.03 31.52 16.50
CA ALA A 85 28.20 32.80 15.83
C ALA A 85 27.01 33.20 14.92
N LYS A 86 26.01 32.32 14.75
CA LYS A 86 24.84 32.51 13.86
C LYS A 86 25.19 32.82 12.40
N GLN A 87 26.39 32.44 11.95
CA GLN A 87 26.84 32.64 10.57
C GLN A 87 26.56 31.41 9.71
N TRP A 88 25.31 31.29 9.24
CA TRP A 88 24.84 30.13 8.46
C TRP A 88 25.57 29.92 7.13
N LYS A 89 25.93 31.00 6.43
CA LYS A 89 26.71 30.90 5.17
C LYS A 89 28.09 30.30 5.41
N LEU A 90 28.75 30.72 6.49
CA LEU A 90 30.06 30.19 6.85
C LEU A 90 29.94 28.72 7.27
N LEU A 91 28.87 28.35 7.98
CA LEU A 91 28.57 26.95 8.30
C LEU A 91 28.47 26.09 7.04
N GLU A 92 27.72 26.53 6.03
CA GLU A 92 27.56 25.83 4.75
C GLU A 92 28.90 25.66 4.01
N GLU A 93 29.71 26.72 3.96
CA GLU A 93 31.06 26.68 3.37
C GLU A 93 31.98 25.68 4.10
N GLN A 94 31.95 25.67 5.43
CA GLN A 94 32.75 24.73 6.22
C GLN A 94 32.28 23.28 6.04
N ILE A 95 30.97 23.02 5.97
CA ILE A 95 30.41 21.69 5.67
C ILE A 95 30.91 21.20 4.31
N MET A 96 30.83 22.06 3.28
CA MET A 96 31.33 21.73 1.94
C MET A 96 32.84 21.49 1.92
N LEU A 97 33.60 22.29 2.67
CA LEU A 97 35.05 22.14 2.78
C LEU A 97 35.42 20.81 3.44
N LEU A 98 34.83 20.49 4.59
CA LEU A 98 35.08 19.25 5.33
C LEU A 98 34.66 18.02 4.51
N ALA A 99 33.57 18.12 3.74
CA ALA A 99 33.10 17.04 2.87
C ALA A 99 34.01 16.79 1.65
N LYS A 100 34.66 17.83 1.11
CA LYS A 100 35.57 17.74 -0.05
C LYS A 100 37.02 17.39 0.33
N ARG A 101 37.37 17.42 1.62
CA ARG A 101 38.72 17.07 2.09
C ARG A 101 39.06 15.61 1.75
N ARG A 102 40.19 15.41 1.06
CA ARG A 102 40.70 14.07 0.69
C ARG A 102 40.93 13.22 1.94
N SER A 103 40.54 11.95 1.90
CA SER A 103 40.73 10.98 2.99
C SER A 103 40.05 11.36 4.32
N GLN A 104 38.88 12.00 4.26
CA GLN A 104 38.10 12.21 5.48
C GLN A 104 37.47 10.90 5.96
N LEU A 105 37.45 10.69 7.28
CA LEU A 105 36.89 9.50 7.89
C LEU A 105 35.35 9.45 7.73
N LYS A 106 34.82 8.31 7.26
CA LYS A 106 33.38 8.13 6.98
C LYS A 106 32.51 8.47 8.19
N GLN A 107 32.91 7.97 9.36
CA GLN A 107 32.17 8.19 10.61
C GLN A 107 32.23 9.65 11.11
N ALA A 108 33.28 10.40 10.75
CA ALA A 108 33.35 11.83 11.04
C ALA A 108 32.36 12.61 10.16
N ILE A 109 32.21 12.21 8.89
CA ILE A 109 31.19 12.76 7.98
C ILE A 109 29.79 12.51 8.51
N GLN A 110 29.49 11.27 8.90
CA GLN A 110 28.20 10.91 9.46
C GLN A 110 27.88 11.72 10.74
N ALA A 111 28.85 11.89 11.63
CA ALA A 111 28.68 12.66 12.87
C ALA A 111 28.35 14.13 12.60
N PHE A 112 29.11 14.81 11.73
CA PHE A 112 28.83 16.21 11.46
C PHE A 112 27.53 16.43 10.68
N VAL A 113 27.17 15.52 9.77
CA VAL A 113 25.89 15.61 9.02
C VAL A 113 24.72 15.48 10.00
N ARG A 114 24.77 14.52 10.93
CA ARG A 114 23.73 14.37 11.98
C ARG A 114 23.62 15.60 12.87
N GLN A 115 24.75 16.17 13.28
CA GLN A 115 24.75 17.42 14.05
C GLN A 115 24.15 18.58 13.24
N ALA A 116 24.55 18.73 11.97
CA ALA A 116 23.99 19.75 11.09
C ALA A 116 22.48 19.58 10.90
N MET A 117 21.96 18.35 10.84
CA MET A 117 20.52 18.07 10.76
C MET A 117 19.74 18.59 11.98
N THR A 118 20.32 18.58 13.18
CA THR A 118 19.68 19.13 14.38
C THR A 118 19.56 20.65 14.33
N TYR A 119 20.48 21.33 13.64
CA TYR A 119 20.47 22.79 13.50
C TYR A 119 19.39 23.27 12.52
N ILE A 120 18.96 22.43 11.58
CA ILE A 120 17.91 22.76 10.59
C ILE A 120 16.62 23.21 11.28
N ASP A 121 16.25 22.58 12.40
CA ASP A 121 15.00 22.89 13.10
C ASP A 121 15.10 24.16 13.96
N GLN A 122 16.31 24.65 14.21
CA GLN A 122 16.61 25.85 15.01
C GLN A 122 16.93 27.08 14.14
N THR A 123 16.83 26.96 12.81
CA THR A 123 17.04 28.07 11.87
C THR A 123 15.95 29.13 12.01
N PRO A 124 16.30 30.43 12.00
CA PRO A 124 15.33 31.52 12.14
C PRO A 124 14.53 31.78 10.85
N ASP A 125 15.17 31.61 9.67
CA ASP A 125 14.59 31.97 8.37
C ASP A 125 14.38 30.77 7.45
N LYS A 126 13.24 30.73 6.77
CA LYS A 126 12.89 29.66 5.80
C LYS A 126 13.91 29.53 4.67
N GLU A 127 14.45 30.64 4.18
CA GLU A 127 15.47 30.62 3.11
C GLU A 127 16.78 29.97 3.59
N THR A 128 17.23 30.30 4.81
CA THR A 128 18.43 29.68 5.41
C THR A 128 18.23 28.19 5.68
N LYS A 129 16.99 27.78 5.99
CA LYS A 129 16.63 26.38 6.13
C LYS A 129 16.79 25.63 4.82
N VAL A 130 16.29 26.19 3.71
CA VAL A 130 16.38 25.58 2.38
C VAL A 130 17.83 25.57 1.87
N SER A 131 18.62 26.62 2.08
CA SER A 131 20.03 26.65 1.67
C SER A 131 20.87 25.60 2.40
N LEU A 132 20.66 25.45 3.72
CA LEU A 132 21.36 24.45 4.52
C LEU A 132 20.99 23.03 4.09
N ILE A 133 19.69 22.77 3.83
CA ILE A 133 19.24 21.46 3.35
C ILE A 133 19.88 21.12 1.99
N LYS A 134 19.87 22.06 1.02
CA LYS A 134 20.50 21.83 -0.29
C LYS A 134 22.00 21.57 -0.20
N THR A 135 22.68 22.28 0.70
CA THR A 135 24.10 22.05 0.97
C THR A 135 24.34 20.64 1.51
N LEU A 136 23.52 20.20 2.46
CA LEU A 136 23.61 18.85 3.03
C LEU A 136 23.23 17.75 2.02
N GLU A 137 22.26 17.98 1.14
CA GLU A 137 21.94 17.06 0.03
C GLU A 137 23.13 16.90 -0.91
N THR A 138 23.79 18.00 -1.28
CA THR A 138 25.00 17.97 -2.12
C THR A 138 26.14 17.21 -1.44
N VAL A 139 26.28 17.32 -0.11
CA VAL A 139 27.32 16.62 0.66
C VAL A 139 27.02 15.12 0.82
N THR A 140 25.74 14.74 0.87
CA THR A 140 25.29 13.36 1.09
C THR A 140 25.09 12.58 -0.21
N GLU A 141 25.03 13.26 -1.35
CA GLU A 141 24.91 12.64 -2.68
C GLU A 141 26.06 11.65 -2.96
N GLY A 142 25.70 10.43 -3.38
CA GLY A 142 26.65 9.38 -3.78
C GLY A 142 27.37 8.68 -2.62
N LYS A 143 27.00 8.92 -1.36
CA LYS A 143 27.65 8.31 -0.17
C LYS A 143 26.72 7.34 0.55
N ILE A 144 26.97 6.04 0.39
CA ILE A 144 26.14 4.94 0.92
C ILE A 144 25.92 5.04 2.44
N PHE A 145 26.92 5.49 3.20
CA PHE A 145 26.87 5.55 4.67
C PHE A 145 26.09 6.75 5.25
N VAL A 146 25.55 7.64 4.41
CA VAL A 146 24.69 8.78 4.82
C VAL A 146 23.38 8.86 4.02
N GLU A 147 22.95 7.74 3.45
CA GLU A 147 21.72 7.68 2.62
C GLU A 147 20.44 7.89 3.44
N ILE A 148 20.43 7.47 4.71
CA ILE A 148 19.28 7.65 5.61
C ILE A 148 19.11 9.14 5.93
N GLU A 149 20.20 9.83 6.26
CA GLU A 149 20.22 11.27 6.50
C GLU A 149 19.76 12.04 5.25
N ARG A 150 20.21 11.63 4.06
CA ARG A 150 19.73 12.19 2.79
C ARG A 150 18.23 12.03 2.63
N ALA A 151 17.68 10.83 2.83
CA ALA A 151 16.24 10.61 2.73
C ALA A 151 15.43 11.52 3.67
N ARG A 152 15.87 11.66 4.92
CA ARG A 152 15.23 12.54 5.90
C ARG A 152 15.30 14.01 5.50
N LEU A 153 16.45 14.47 4.96
CA LEU A 153 16.62 15.83 4.43
C LEU A 153 15.68 16.10 3.26
N THR A 154 15.62 15.18 2.30
CA THR A 154 14.74 15.28 1.12
C THR A 154 13.26 15.30 1.53
N ARG A 155 12.86 14.52 2.54
CA ARG A 155 11.50 14.58 3.11
C ARG A 155 11.20 15.95 3.71
N LYS A 156 12.14 16.53 4.48
CA LYS A 156 11.98 17.89 5.03
C LYS A 156 11.89 18.95 3.92
N LEU A 157 12.69 18.82 2.87
CA LEU A 157 12.66 19.74 1.72
C LEU A 157 11.32 19.67 0.97
N ALA A 158 10.83 18.45 0.70
CA ALA A 158 9.54 18.24 0.05
C ALA A 158 8.39 18.82 0.88
N ALA A 159 8.39 18.66 2.20
CA ALA A 159 7.39 19.25 3.09
C ALA A 159 7.38 20.79 3.08
N ILE A 160 8.56 21.43 2.99
CA ILE A 160 8.66 22.89 2.85
C ILE A 160 8.06 23.34 1.51
N LYS A 161 8.40 22.65 0.42
CA LYS A 161 7.89 22.93 -0.92
C LYS A 161 6.38 22.70 -1.04
N GLU A 162 5.85 21.69 -0.38
CA GLU A 162 4.41 21.46 -0.28
C GLU A 162 3.71 22.59 0.48
N ALA A 163 4.28 23.07 1.59
CA ALA A 163 3.74 24.20 2.34
C ALA A 163 3.75 25.53 1.54
N GLU A 164 4.61 25.63 0.53
CA GLU A 164 4.61 26.74 -0.45
C GLU A 164 3.56 26.57 -1.55
N GLY A 165 2.83 25.46 -1.59
CA GLY A 165 1.86 25.11 -2.63
C GLY A 165 2.47 24.45 -3.88
N ASN A 166 3.79 24.23 -3.90
CA ASN A 166 4.51 23.63 -5.03
C ASN A 166 4.51 22.09 -4.95
N VAL A 167 3.33 21.49 -4.99
CA VAL A 167 3.14 20.03 -4.85
C VAL A 167 3.87 19.24 -5.95
N ALA A 168 3.91 19.76 -7.19
CA ALA A 168 4.56 19.10 -8.30
C ALA A 168 6.08 18.98 -8.11
N GLU A 169 6.73 20.04 -7.63
CA GLU A 169 8.17 20.04 -7.31
C GLU A 169 8.46 19.15 -6.10
N ALA A 170 7.61 19.19 -5.06
CA ALA A 170 7.75 18.33 -3.90
C ALA A 170 7.67 16.84 -4.26
N ALA A 171 6.76 16.47 -5.18
CA ALA A 171 6.65 15.11 -5.71
C ALA A 171 7.92 14.68 -6.45
N ASP A 172 8.49 15.54 -7.30
CA ASP A 172 9.67 15.19 -8.09
C ASP A 172 10.91 15.06 -7.19
N ILE A 173 11.11 15.97 -6.24
CA ILE A 173 12.20 15.91 -5.23
C ILE A 173 12.12 14.61 -4.42
N LEU A 174 10.93 14.26 -3.92
CA LEU A 174 10.78 13.05 -3.10
C LEU A 174 10.98 11.76 -3.91
N GLN A 175 10.77 11.80 -5.24
CA GLN A 175 10.95 10.65 -6.13
C GLN A 175 12.42 10.36 -6.48
N GLU A 176 13.34 11.32 -6.32
CA GLU A 176 14.77 11.11 -6.59
C GLU A 176 15.40 10.08 -5.64
N VAL A 177 14.83 9.91 -4.45
CA VAL A 177 15.34 8.99 -3.42
C VAL A 177 14.54 7.69 -3.42
N ALA A 178 15.18 6.61 -3.87
CA ALA A 178 14.63 5.25 -3.87
C ALA A 178 14.88 4.55 -2.52
N VAL A 179 14.09 4.87 -1.50
CA VAL A 179 14.26 4.31 -0.13
C VAL A 179 14.08 2.80 -0.04
N GLU A 180 13.49 2.15 -1.05
CA GLU A 180 13.35 0.69 -1.09
C GLU A 180 14.70 -0.06 -1.10
N THR A 181 15.78 0.57 -1.58
CA THR A 181 17.11 -0.07 -1.66
C THR A 181 17.92 0.04 -0.37
N PHE A 182 17.49 0.86 0.60
CA PHE A 182 18.29 1.14 1.79
C PHE A 182 18.17 0.03 2.83
N GLY A 183 19.12 -0.90 2.91
CA GLY A 183 19.09 -2.02 3.86
C GLY A 183 18.92 -1.61 5.33
N ALA A 184 19.61 -0.54 5.74
CA ALA A 184 19.72 -0.08 7.14
C ALA A 184 18.54 0.77 7.66
N MET A 185 17.61 1.19 6.80
CA MET A 185 16.49 2.05 7.18
C MET A 185 15.33 1.25 7.80
N ALA A 186 14.71 1.79 8.85
CA ALA A 186 13.55 1.18 9.49
C ALA A 186 12.40 0.89 8.51
N LYS A 187 11.77 -0.27 8.66
CA LYS A 187 10.64 -0.69 7.82
C LYS A 187 9.46 0.30 7.87
N THR A 188 9.13 0.81 9.05
CA THR A 188 8.09 1.83 9.24
C THR A 188 8.43 3.14 8.52
N GLU A 189 9.69 3.56 8.59
CA GLU A 189 10.18 4.77 7.92
C GLU A 189 10.16 4.63 6.40
N LYS A 190 10.60 3.49 5.86
CA LYS A 190 10.50 3.17 4.43
C LYS A 190 9.06 3.23 3.94
N ILE A 191 8.15 2.58 4.65
CA ILE A 191 6.73 2.56 4.28
C ILE A 191 6.17 3.98 4.32
N ALA A 192 6.41 4.74 5.40
CA ALA A 192 5.94 6.11 5.52
C ALA A 192 6.46 7.00 4.38
N PHE A 193 7.73 6.85 3.99
CA PHE A 193 8.32 7.61 2.89
C PHE A 193 7.67 7.27 1.54
N ILE A 194 7.48 5.99 1.24
CA ILE A 194 6.80 5.56 -0.01
C ILE A 194 5.33 6.01 -0.01
N LEU A 195 4.64 6.00 1.14
CA LEU A 195 3.27 6.49 1.24
C LEU A 195 3.16 7.99 0.97
N GLU A 196 4.10 8.80 1.44
CA GLU A 196 4.18 10.22 1.09
C GLU A 196 4.42 10.42 -0.41
N GLN A 197 5.31 9.62 -1.02
CA GLN A 197 5.49 9.65 -2.48
C GLN A 197 4.18 9.34 -3.22
N VAL A 198 3.43 8.32 -2.79
CA VAL A 198 2.13 7.99 -3.37
C VAL A 198 1.13 9.13 -3.17
N ARG A 199 1.07 9.75 -1.98
CA ARG A 199 0.18 10.88 -1.69
C ARG A 199 0.46 12.05 -2.63
N LEU A 200 1.71 12.49 -2.72
CA LEU A 200 2.10 13.61 -3.58
C LEU A 200 1.86 13.30 -5.07
N CYS A 201 2.05 12.05 -5.51
CA CYS A 201 1.70 11.64 -6.88
C CYS A 201 0.19 11.72 -7.14
N LEU A 202 -0.63 11.31 -6.18
CA LEU A 202 -2.09 11.42 -6.29
C LEU A 202 -2.55 12.88 -6.30
N ASP A 203 -1.91 13.76 -5.54
CA ASP A 203 -2.18 15.20 -5.56
C ASP A 203 -1.72 15.87 -6.87
N LYS A 204 -0.60 15.41 -7.46
CA LYS A 204 -0.13 15.77 -8.81
C LYS A 204 -1.00 15.17 -9.95
N GLN A 205 -1.95 14.29 -9.64
CA GLN A 205 -2.74 13.52 -10.60
C GLN A 205 -1.90 12.57 -11.50
N ASP A 206 -0.70 12.18 -11.04
CA ASP A 206 0.12 11.16 -11.70
C ASP A 206 -0.23 9.77 -11.16
N TYR A 207 -1.34 9.23 -11.68
CA TYR A 207 -1.88 7.94 -11.24
C TYR A 207 -0.98 6.76 -11.64
N ILE A 208 -0.28 6.84 -12.77
CA ILE A 208 0.60 5.74 -13.24
C ILE A 208 1.76 5.57 -12.27
N ARG A 209 2.43 6.67 -11.89
CA ARG A 209 3.51 6.60 -10.90
C ARG A 209 2.99 6.19 -9.52
N ALA A 210 1.83 6.69 -9.09
CA ALA A 210 1.20 6.26 -7.85
C ALA A 210 0.95 4.74 -7.80
N GLN A 211 0.55 4.12 -8.93
CA GLN A 211 0.39 2.68 -9.04
C GLN A 211 1.73 1.93 -8.94
N ILE A 212 2.78 2.44 -9.60
CA ILE A 212 4.11 1.81 -9.57
C ILE A 212 4.69 1.86 -8.15
N LEU A 213 4.56 3.01 -7.48
CA LEU A 213 5.04 3.20 -6.11
C LEU A 213 4.25 2.38 -5.09
N SER A 214 2.92 2.29 -5.21
CA SER A 214 2.12 1.48 -4.29
C SER A 214 2.46 -0.01 -4.37
N ARG A 215 2.80 -0.53 -5.56
CA ARG A 215 3.26 -1.92 -5.74
C ARG A 215 4.59 -2.24 -5.04
N LYS A 216 5.40 -1.23 -4.71
CA LYS A 216 6.63 -1.43 -3.92
C LYS A 216 6.31 -1.84 -2.48
N ILE A 217 5.13 -1.48 -1.98
CA ILE A 217 4.67 -1.88 -0.65
C ILE A 217 3.88 -3.18 -0.78
N SER A 218 4.46 -4.28 -0.30
CA SER A 218 3.71 -5.54 -0.24
C SER A 218 2.69 -5.51 0.90
N PRO A 219 1.46 -6.06 0.73
CA PRO A 219 0.49 -6.19 1.84
C PRO A 219 1.04 -6.99 3.03
N LYS A 220 2.02 -7.89 2.79
CA LYS A 220 2.73 -8.64 3.83
C LYS A 220 3.68 -7.77 4.67
N ALA A 221 4.06 -6.59 4.18
CA ALA A 221 4.89 -5.65 4.93
C ALA A 221 4.17 -5.10 6.18
N PHE A 222 2.83 -5.10 6.18
CA PHE A 222 2.01 -4.66 7.31
C PHE A 222 1.70 -5.76 8.33
N VAL A 223 2.36 -6.92 8.23
CA VAL A 223 2.31 -7.97 9.25
C VAL A 223 3.63 -7.95 9.99
N GLU A 224 3.58 -7.80 11.33
CA GLU A 224 4.75 -7.98 12.17
C GLU A 224 5.16 -9.46 12.13
N LYS A 225 6.33 -9.76 11.57
CA LYS A 225 6.92 -11.09 11.70
C LYS A 225 7.64 -11.16 13.04
N LYS A 226 7.38 -12.23 13.80
CA LYS A 226 8.20 -12.59 14.97
C LYS A 226 9.64 -12.84 14.49
N GLY A 227 10.56 -11.99 14.93
CA GLY A 227 11.97 -11.96 14.50
C GLY A 227 12.45 -10.61 13.96
N GLU A 228 11.58 -9.60 13.83
CA GLU A 228 11.93 -8.27 13.28
C GLU A 228 11.92 -7.15 14.35
N GLY A 229 12.30 -7.44 15.60
CA GLY A 229 12.28 -6.50 16.72
C GLY A 229 13.68 -6.19 17.26
N LYS A 230 14.00 -4.88 17.34
CA LYS A 230 15.18 -4.23 17.96
C LYS A 230 16.49 -5.03 18.04
N GLY A 231 17.49 -4.58 17.26
CA GLY A 231 18.89 -4.96 17.46
C GLY A 231 19.40 -6.11 16.58
N GLU A 232 18.58 -6.62 15.67
CA GLU A 232 19.04 -7.61 14.70
C GLU A 232 19.44 -6.95 13.37
N ILE A 233 20.62 -7.41 12.95
CA ILE A 233 21.26 -7.21 11.66
C ILE A 233 20.24 -7.41 10.54
N GLY A 234 20.03 -6.38 9.71
CA GLY A 234 19.26 -6.54 8.47
C GLY A 234 19.89 -7.58 7.54
N ILE A 235 19.28 -7.82 6.38
CA ILE A 235 19.77 -8.77 5.35
C ILE A 235 21.24 -8.49 4.94
N GLU A 236 21.81 -7.33 5.33
CA GLU A 236 23.13 -6.82 4.96
C GLU A 236 24.11 -6.57 6.13
N GLY A 237 23.95 -7.14 7.32
CA GLY A 237 24.92 -6.88 8.41
C GLY A 237 24.64 -5.59 9.21
N THR A 238 23.83 -4.67 8.66
CA THR A 238 23.63 -3.32 9.18
C THR A 238 22.59 -3.26 10.31
N ALA A 239 22.92 -2.54 11.37
CA ALA A 239 21.97 -2.22 12.44
C ALA A 239 20.87 -1.32 11.87
N ILE A 240 19.61 -1.76 12.00
CA ILE A 240 18.46 -0.97 11.57
C ILE A 240 18.38 0.27 12.46
N GLU A 241 18.45 1.45 11.85
CA GLU A 241 18.30 2.71 12.60
C GLU A 241 16.87 2.86 13.11
N GLU A 242 16.71 3.44 14.30
CA GLU A 242 15.39 3.76 14.83
C GLU A 242 14.69 4.78 13.91
N ALA A 243 13.38 4.55 13.72
CA ALA A 243 12.53 5.44 12.95
C ALA A 243 12.52 6.84 13.59
N ASP A 244 12.60 7.88 12.75
CA ASP A 244 12.56 9.28 13.19
C ASP A 244 11.31 9.63 14.03
N VAL A 245 11.45 10.62 14.91
CA VAL A 245 10.40 11.05 15.86
C VAL A 245 9.22 11.64 15.08
N GLY A 246 8.09 10.92 15.04
CA GLY A 246 6.86 11.36 14.36
C GLY A 246 6.39 10.48 13.20
N ILE A 247 7.03 9.34 12.95
CA ILE A 247 6.52 8.34 11.98
C ILE A 247 5.33 7.58 12.61
N PRO A 248 4.18 7.49 11.90
CA PRO A 248 3.02 6.75 12.40
C PRO A 248 3.33 5.30 12.68
N SER A 249 2.58 4.71 13.60
CA SER A 249 2.66 3.29 13.92
C SER A 249 2.31 2.42 12.69
N LEU A 250 2.79 1.18 12.67
CA LEU A 250 2.50 0.23 11.59
C LEU A 250 0.99 0.08 11.25
N PRO A 251 0.05 0.03 12.21
CA PRO A 251 -1.39 0.01 11.89
C PRO A 251 -1.89 1.34 11.28
N GLU A 252 -1.39 2.50 11.70
CA GLU A 252 -1.77 3.79 11.10
C GLU A 252 -1.23 3.94 9.68
N LEU A 253 -0.02 3.43 9.41
CA LEU A 253 0.53 3.35 8.05
C LEU A 253 -0.31 2.43 7.17
N LYS A 254 -0.79 1.31 7.72
CA LYS A 254 -1.70 0.40 7.01
C LYS A 254 -3.02 1.12 6.64
N LEU A 255 -3.61 1.87 7.58
CA LEU A 255 -4.82 2.66 7.33
C LEU A 255 -4.58 3.72 6.25
N SER A 256 -3.47 4.43 6.35
CA SER A 256 -3.07 5.48 5.38
C SER A 256 -2.86 4.89 3.99
N TYR A 257 -2.18 3.74 3.89
CA TYR A 257 -2.01 3.01 2.62
C TYR A 257 -3.36 2.71 1.96
N TYR A 258 -4.27 2.03 2.67
CA TYR A 258 -5.55 1.67 2.07
C TYR A 258 -6.42 2.89 1.74
N THR A 259 -6.33 3.98 2.51
CA THR A 259 -7.02 5.24 2.22
C THR A 259 -6.52 5.87 0.92
N LEU A 260 -5.20 5.91 0.71
CA LEU A 260 -4.60 6.38 -0.55
C LEU A 260 -4.97 5.45 -1.72
N MET A 261 -4.98 4.14 -1.51
CA MET A 261 -5.40 3.18 -2.54
C MET A 261 -6.88 3.34 -2.90
N ILE A 262 -7.76 3.62 -1.95
CA ILE A 262 -9.17 3.92 -2.20
C ILE A 262 -9.30 5.17 -3.08
N ARG A 263 -8.51 6.22 -2.82
CA ARG A 263 -8.47 7.43 -3.66
C ARG A 263 -8.01 7.11 -5.08
N TYR A 264 -6.98 6.28 -5.22
CA TYR A 264 -6.47 5.81 -6.52
C TYR A 264 -7.54 5.00 -7.29
N TYR A 265 -8.12 3.97 -6.66
CA TYR A 265 -9.12 3.11 -7.31
C TYR A 265 -10.44 3.84 -7.57
N GLY A 266 -10.78 4.83 -6.74
CA GLY A 266 -11.93 5.71 -6.94
C GLY A 266 -11.85 6.49 -8.25
N HIS A 267 -10.66 6.98 -8.64
CA HIS A 267 -10.48 7.66 -9.93
C HIS A 267 -10.78 6.74 -11.13
N TYR A 268 -10.33 5.48 -11.08
CA TYR A 268 -10.58 4.49 -12.13
C TYR A 268 -11.94 3.77 -12.01
N ASN A 269 -12.74 4.08 -10.98
CA ASN A 269 -13.99 3.39 -10.65
C ASN A 269 -13.83 1.85 -10.53
N ASN A 270 -12.68 1.38 -10.05
CA ASN A 270 -12.48 -0.05 -9.78
C ASN A 270 -13.10 -0.42 -8.43
N TYR A 271 -14.42 -0.65 -8.44
CA TYR A 271 -15.19 -0.95 -7.23
C TYR A 271 -14.73 -2.25 -6.54
N LEU A 272 -14.28 -3.27 -7.28
CA LEU A 272 -13.81 -4.52 -6.70
C LEU A 272 -12.56 -4.30 -5.84
N GLU A 273 -11.55 -3.59 -6.34
CA GLU A 273 -10.36 -3.29 -5.56
C GLU A 273 -10.66 -2.34 -4.38
N MET A 274 -11.63 -1.43 -4.52
CA MET A 274 -12.12 -0.62 -3.40
C MET A 274 -12.73 -1.52 -2.31
N THR A 275 -13.55 -2.52 -2.65
CA THR A 275 -14.09 -3.46 -1.65
C THR A 275 -12.97 -4.20 -0.91
N ARG A 276 -11.91 -4.63 -1.61
CA ARG A 276 -10.74 -5.30 -1.00
C ARG A 276 -10.02 -4.37 -0.03
N CYS A 277 -9.82 -3.11 -0.40
CA CYS A 277 -9.21 -2.11 0.47
C CYS A 277 -10.06 -1.86 1.72
N TYR A 278 -11.37 -1.65 1.58
CA TYR A 278 -12.27 -1.49 2.72
C TYR A 278 -12.35 -2.74 3.59
N ARG A 279 -12.30 -3.94 3.01
CA ARG A 279 -12.23 -5.19 3.77
C ARG A 279 -10.94 -5.27 4.59
N ALA A 280 -9.80 -4.91 4.01
CA ALA A 280 -8.54 -4.89 4.74
C ALA A 280 -8.51 -3.84 5.87
N ILE A 281 -9.26 -2.73 5.73
CA ILE A 281 -9.52 -1.75 6.81
C ILE A 281 -10.42 -2.36 7.88
N TYR A 282 -11.48 -3.07 7.48
CA TYR A 282 -12.40 -3.75 8.40
C TYR A 282 -11.73 -4.86 9.22
N ASP A 283 -10.75 -5.55 8.64
CA ASP A 283 -9.99 -6.60 9.32
C ASP A 283 -8.96 -6.04 10.33
N MET A 284 -8.79 -4.71 10.43
CA MET A 284 -7.90 -4.11 11.43
C MET A 284 -8.52 -4.10 12.83
N GLU A 285 -7.75 -4.52 13.84
CA GLU A 285 -8.18 -4.59 15.24
C GLU A 285 -8.70 -3.24 15.77
N ALA A 286 -8.01 -2.14 15.41
CA ALA A 286 -8.41 -0.78 15.81
C ALA A 286 -9.80 -0.37 15.29
N VAL A 287 -10.18 -0.85 14.09
CA VAL A 287 -11.49 -0.56 13.50
C VAL A 287 -12.55 -1.50 14.08
N GLN A 288 -12.19 -2.77 14.34
CA GLN A 288 -13.12 -3.73 14.93
C GLN A 288 -13.51 -3.40 16.37
N ALA A 289 -12.63 -2.71 17.12
CA ALA A 289 -12.86 -2.29 18.49
C ALA A 289 -13.94 -1.20 18.62
N GLU A 290 -14.11 -0.34 17.62
CA GLU A 290 -15.06 0.78 17.67
C GLU A 290 -16.34 0.52 16.85
N PRO A 291 -17.54 0.54 17.47
CA PRO A 291 -18.80 0.21 16.80
C PRO A 291 -19.14 1.13 15.61
N ASP A 292 -18.91 2.43 15.76
CA ASP A 292 -19.28 3.41 14.73
C ASP A 292 -18.37 3.33 13.50
N LYS A 293 -17.08 2.99 13.71
CA LYS A 293 -16.11 2.86 12.62
C LYS A 293 -16.33 1.60 11.80
N TRP A 294 -16.53 0.44 12.42
CA TRP A 294 -16.75 -0.78 11.64
C TRP A 294 -18.11 -0.79 10.95
N THR A 295 -19.15 -0.19 11.54
CA THR A 295 -20.47 -0.10 10.88
C THR A 295 -20.39 0.76 9.62
N ALA A 296 -19.73 1.92 9.67
CA ALA A 296 -19.52 2.78 8.50
C ALA A 296 -18.71 2.06 7.39
N VAL A 297 -17.64 1.36 7.76
CA VAL A 297 -16.83 0.59 6.79
C VAL A 297 -17.62 -0.58 6.19
N LEU A 298 -18.41 -1.29 7.00
CA LEU A 298 -19.22 -2.43 6.51
C LEU A 298 -20.31 -1.97 5.54
N LYS A 299 -20.98 -0.84 5.83
CA LYS A 299 -21.92 -0.21 4.88
C LYS A 299 -21.25 0.09 3.55
N LYS A 300 -20.03 0.67 3.58
CA LYS A 300 -19.23 0.95 2.38
C LYS A 300 -18.90 -0.33 1.60
N ILE A 301 -18.50 -1.40 2.28
CA ILE A 301 -18.23 -2.71 1.64
C ILE A 301 -19.46 -3.23 0.88
N CYS A 302 -20.63 -3.23 1.53
CA CYS A 302 -21.87 -3.74 0.91
C CYS A 302 -22.23 -2.97 -0.37
N TRP A 303 -22.13 -1.64 -0.33
CA TRP A 303 -22.40 -0.80 -1.50
C TRP A 303 -21.40 -1.03 -2.64
N PHE A 304 -20.10 -1.09 -2.35
CA PHE A 304 -19.11 -1.31 -3.40
C PHE A 304 -19.18 -2.72 -3.99
N ILE A 305 -19.60 -3.73 -3.22
CA ILE A 305 -19.89 -5.08 -3.76
C ILE A 305 -21.07 -5.03 -4.73
N ALA A 306 -22.15 -4.32 -4.37
CA ALA A 306 -23.32 -4.16 -5.25
C ALA A 306 -22.99 -3.35 -6.53
N LEU A 307 -22.09 -2.37 -6.45
CA LEU A 307 -21.62 -1.58 -7.59
C LEU A 307 -20.63 -2.34 -8.50
N SER A 308 -19.96 -3.35 -7.96
CA SER A 308 -18.96 -4.11 -8.71
C SER A 308 -19.61 -5.08 -9.71
N PRO A 309 -19.08 -5.19 -10.95
CA PRO A 309 -19.58 -6.16 -11.93
C PRO A 309 -19.51 -7.59 -11.40
N ALA A 310 -20.56 -8.37 -11.65
CA ALA A 310 -20.60 -9.80 -11.31
C ALA A 310 -19.84 -10.70 -12.31
N TYR A 311 -19.33 -10.13 -13.41
CA TYR A 311 -18.60 -10.84 -14.46
C TYR A 311 -17.13 -10.41 -14.50
N SER A 312 -16.28 -11.25 -15.09
CA SER A 312 -14.84 -10.99 -15.18
C SER A 312 -14.56 -9.78 -16.09
N THR A 313 -13.85 -8.81 -15.54
CA THR A 313 -13.39 -7.60 -16.23
C THR A 313 -11.87 -7.51 -16.13
N GLU A 314 -11.25 -6.59 -16.89
CA GLU A 314 -9.79 -6.35 -16.81
C GLU A 314 -9.33 -5.97 -15.40
N GLY A 315 -10.23 -5.43 -14.56
CA GLY A 315 -9.96 -5.01 -13.19
C GLY A 315 -10.30 -6.05 -12.11
N GLY A 316 -10.81 -7.23 -12.45
CA GLY A 316 -11.26 -8.23 -11.46
C GLY A 316 -11.98 -9.45 -12.00
N SER A 317 -11.85 -10.60 -11.31
CA SER A 317 -12.50 -11.86 -11.68
C SER A 317 -13.90 -12.02 -11.06
N SER A 318 -14.84 -12.66 -11.78
CA SER A 318 -16.17 -13.01 -11.24
C SER A 318 -16.12 -13.92 -10.01
N SER A 319 -15.09 -14.77 -9.93
CA SER A 319 -14.82 -15.62 -8.75
C SER A 319 -14.57 -14.81 -7.50
N ASP A 320 -13.89 -13.67 -7.66
CA ASP A 320 -13.46 -12.83 -6.56
C ASP A 320 -14.63 -12.03 -6.02
N HIS A 321 -15.49 -11.52 -6.92
CA HIS A 321 -16.78 -10.92 -6.55
C HIS A 321 -17.62 -11.89 -5.72
N THR A 322 -17.82 -13.12 -6.23
CA THR A 322 -18.63 -14.15 -5.56
C THR A 322 -18.07 -14.51 -4.18
N THR A 323 -16.74 -14.59 -4.08
CA THR A 323 -16.05 -14.88 -2.83
C THR A 323 -16.22 -13.75 -1.82
N LEU A 324 -16.05 -12.49 -2.24
CA LEU A 324 -16.25 -11.32 -1.38
C LEU A 324 -17.70 -11.18 -0.92
N LEU A 325 -18.67 -11.45 -1.81
CA LEU A 325 -20.09 -11.47 -1.47
C LEU A 325 -20.39 -12.55 -0.41
N THR A 326 -19.92 -13.77 -0.64
CA THR A 326 -20.13 -14.90 0.29
C THR A 326 -19.48 -14.64 1.65
N LEU A 327 -18.25 -14.13 1.67
CA LEU A 327 -17.54 -13.77 2.90
C LEU A 327 -18.25 -12.65 3.68
N THR A 328 -18.80 -11.65 2.97
CA THR A 328 -19.53 -10.55 3.61
C THR A 328 -20.87 -11.03 4.17
N GLN A 329 -21.57 -11.94 3.47
CA GLN A 329 -22.82 -12.53 3.95
C GLN A 329 -22.64 -13.43 5.19
N GLN A 330 -21.51 -14.14 5.29
CA GLN A 330 -21.18 -14.98 6.45
C GLN A 330 -20.79 -14.17 7.69
N ASP A 331 -20.56 -12.86 7.57
CA ASP A 331 -20.15 -12.03 8.69
C ASP A 331 -21.29 -11.85 9.72
N LYS A 332 -21.04 -12.24 10.97
CA LYS A 332 -22.00 -12.16 12.07
C LYS A 332 -22.43 -10.71 12.33
N LYS A 333 -21.54 -9.74 12.11
CA LYS A 333 -21.80 -8.32 12.34
C LYS A 333 -22.82 -7.75 11.34
N LEU A 334 -22.97 -8.36 10.16
CA LEU A 334 -24.00 -7.99 9.18
C LEU A 334 -25.43 -8.22 9.72
N GLY A 335 -25.61 -9.11 10.69
CA GLY A 335 -26.91 -9.32 11.35
C GLY A 335 -27.45 -8.07 12.07
N SER A 336 -26.58 -7.12 12.41
CA SER A 336 -26.99 -5.83 13.00
C SER A 336 -27.55 -4.82 11.98
N LEU A 337 -27.35 -5.07 10.68
CA LEU A 337 -27.75 -4.20 9.57
C LEU A 337 -28.66 -4.96 8.60
N PRO A 338 -29.95 -5.15 8.94
CA PRO A 338 -30.86 -6.00 8.17
C PRO A 338 -31.10 -5.49 6.73
N GLU A 339 -31.11 -4.17 6.51
CA GLU A 339 -31.30 -3.58 5.18
C GLU A 339 -30.13 -3.89 4.24
N TYR A 340 -28.89 -3.82 4.73
CA TYR A 340 -27.70 -4.14 3.95
C TYR A 340 -27.58 -5.64 3.68
N LYS A 341 -28.04 -6.47 4.64
CA LYS A 341 -28.16 -7.91 4.43
C LYS A 341 -29.17 -8.22 3.32
N ALA A 342 -30.34 -7.60 3.35
CA ALA A 342 -31.36 -7.75 2.31
C ALA A 342 -30.84 -7.30 0.93
N LEU A 343 -30.07 -6.21 0.87
CA LEU A 343 -29.43 -5.76 -0.37
C LEU A 343 -28.51 -6.85 -0.96
N LEU A 344 -27.61 -7.39 -0.15
CA LEU A 344 -26.69 -8.44 -0.59
C LEU A 344 -27.43 -9.74 -0.96
N GLU A 345 -28.48 -10.11 -0.24
CA GLU A 345 -29.33 -11.25 -0.58
C GLU A 345 -30.05 -11.04 -1.91
N THR A 346 -30.53 -9.82 -2.18
CA THR A 346 -31.20 -9.48 -3.45
C THR A 346 -30.28 -9.70 -4.66
N PHE A 347 -29.00 -9.30 -4.55
CA PHE A 347 -28.00 -9.52 -5.60
C PHE A 347 -27.39 -10.93 -5.61
N ALA A 348 -27.47 -11.67 -4.51
CA ALA A 348 -27.02 -13.06 -4.44
C ALA A 348 -28.06 -14.05 -4.99
N ASN A 349 -29.34 -13.74 -4.79
CA ASN A 349 -30.44 -14.54 -5.30
C ASN A 349 -30.51 -14.42 -6.82
N ASN A 350 -30.79 -15.54 -7.48
CA ASN A 350 -30.97 -15.56 -8.93
C ASN A 350 -32.41 -15.13 -9.31
N GLU A 351 -32.86 -14.01 -8.75
CA GLU A 351 -34.19 -13.45 -8.98
C GLU A 351 -34.08 -12.11 -9.72
N ILE A 352 -35.13 -11.76 -10.46
CA ILE A 352 -35.18 -10.53 -11.25
C ILE A 352 -35.51 -9.36 -10.32
N ILE A 353 -34.72 -8.30 -10.42
CA ILE A 353 -34.81 -7.10 -9.61
C ILE A 353 -35.45 -5.98 -10.43
N ARG A 354 -36.58 -5.43 -9.96
CA ARG A 354 -37.17 -4.24 -10.60
C ARG A 354 -36.51 -2.97 -10.06
N TRP A 355 -35.86 -2.22 -10.95
CA TRP A 355 -35.13 -1.01 -10.58
C TRP A 355 -35.98 0.03 -9.83
N PRO A 356 -37.23 0.35 -10.23
CA PRO A 356 -38.03 1.35 -9.52
C PRO A 356 -38.32 0.98 -8.06
N VAL A 357 -38.48 -0.33 -7.79
CA VAL A 357 -38.75 -0.84 -6.44
C VAL A 357 -37.49 -0.77 -5.58
N LEU A 358 -36.36 -1.23 -6.12
CA LEU A 358 -35.07 -1.18 -5.43
C LEU A 358 -34.67 0.26 -5.13
N HIS A 359 -34.78 1.16 -6.11
CA HIS A 359 -34.45 2.57 -5.93
C HIS A 359 -35.30 3.22 -4.84
N ALA A 360 -36.63 2.98 -4.83
CA ALA A 360 -37.52 3.54 -3.82
C ALA A 360 -37.21 3.03 -2.39
N GLN A 361 -36.81 1.76 -2.26
CA GLN A 361 -36.48 1.14 -0.97
C GLN A 361 -35.17 1.69 -0.37
N TYR A 362 -34.13 1.86 -1.19
CA TYR A 362 -32.80 2.26 -0.69
C TYR A 362 -32.46 3.74 -0.85
N GLN A 363 -33.38 4.57 -1.36
CA GLN A 363 -33.13 6.01 -1.58
C GLN A 363 -32.67 6.74 -0.30
N ALA A 364 -33.25 6.41 0.86
CA ALA A 364 -32.87 7.02 2.13
C ALA A 364 -31.43 6.66 2.56
N GLU A 365 -31.02 5.40 2.38
CA GLU A 365 -29.66 4.95 2.70
C GLU A 365 -28.61 5.44 1.68
N ILE A 366 -29.01 5.58 0.41
CA ILE A 366 -28.18 6.21 -0.64
C ILE A 366 -27.90 7.67 -0.25
N ALA A 367 -28.92 8.41 0.18
CA ALA A 367 -28.78 9.79 0.65
C ALA A 367 -27.95 9.90 1.94
N ALA A 368 -28.01 8.89 2.81
CA ALA A 368 -27.22 8.82 4.05
C ALA A 368 -25.71 8.53 3.82
N GLN A 369 -25.29 8.20 2.60
CA GLN A 369 -23.89 7.92 2.24
C GLN A 369 -23.38 8.86 1.14
N PRO A 370 -23.20 10.17 1.44
CA PRO A 370 -22.71 11.13 0.47
C PRO A 370 -21.29 10.79 -0.02
N ASP A 371 -20.43 10.20 0.82
CA ASP A 371 -19.09 9.76 0.44
C ASP A 371 -19.08 8.79 -0.76
N ILE A 372 -20.11 7.95 -0.86
CA ILE A 372 -20.23 6.93 -1.90
C ILE A 372 -21.02 7.49 -3.08
N PHE A 373 -22.11 8.22 -2.88
CA PHE A 373 -22.99 8.65 -3.96
C PHE A 373 -22.86 10.13 -4.35
N SER A 374 -21.79 10.81 -3.93
CA SER A 374 -21.49 12.20 -4.32
C SER A 374 -21.42 12.40 -5.84
N GLU A 375 -21.06 11.36 -6.60
CA GLU A 375 -20.97 11.42 -8.06
C GLU A 375 -22.23 10.80 -8.69
N PRO A 376 -22.92 11.51 -9.61
CA PRO A 376 -24.14 11.01 -10.26
C PRO A 376 -23.86 9.72 -11.05
N LYS A 377 -22.62 9.55 -11.53
CA LYS A 377 -22.15 8.36 -12.25
C LYS A 377 -22.31 7.07 -11.43
N ARG A 378 -22.16 7.11 -10.10
CA ARG A 378 -22.25 5.90 -9.27
C ARG A 378 -23.69 5.40 -9.13
N LEU A 379 -24.67 6.30 -9.21
CA LEU A 379 -26.08 5.92 -9.26
C LEU A 379 -26.43 5.29 -10.62
N GLU A 380 -25.88 5.83 -11.71
CA GLU A 380 -26.00 5.25 -13.05
C GLU A 380 -25.36 3.86 -13.12
N ASP A 381 -24.19 3.69 -12.50
CA ASP A 381 -23.51 2.40 -12.40
C ASP A 381 -24.34 1.38 -11.60
N LEU A 382 -24.99 1.79 -10.50
CA LEU A 382 -25.89 0.90 -9.74
C LEU A 382 -27.09 0.43 -10.59
N LYS A 383 -27.67 1.33 -11.38
CA LYS A 383 -28.74 0.99 -12.33
C LYS A 383 -28.23 0.00 -13.38
N LEU A 384 -27.04 0.24 -13.92
CA LEU A 384 -26.40 -0.66 -14.88
C LEU A 384 -26.18 -2.06 -14.28
N ARG A 385 -25.68 -2.17 -13.04
CA ARG A 385 -25.50 -3.48 -12.36
C ARG A 385 -26.81 -4.23 -12.15
N THR A 386 -27.90 -3.52 -11.87
CA THR A 386 -29.23 -4.13 -11.74
C THR A 386 -29.69 -4.73 -13.07
N ILE A 387 -29.47 -4.03 -14.18
CA ILE A 387 -29.78 -4.51 -15.54
C ILE A 387 -28.91 -5.73 -15.88
N GLU A 388 -27.61 -5.67 -15.63
CA GLU A 388 -26.67 -6.77 -15.89
C GLU A 388 -27.03 -8.03 -15.09
N HIS A 389 -27.37 -7.87 -13.79
CA HIS A 389 -27.84 -8.96 -12.95
C HIS A 389 -29.08 -9.63 -13.54
N ASN A 390 -30.08 -8.82 -13.94
CA ASN A 390 -31.30 -9.36 -14.54
C ASN A 390 -31.02 -10.11 -15.85
N VAL A 391 -30.14 -9.59 -16.72
CA VAL A 391 -29.74 -10.29 -17.95
C VAL A 391 -29.04 -11.61 -17.62
N ALA A 392 -28.15 -11.64 -16.62
CA ALA A 392 -27.50 -12.86 -16.18
C ALA A 392 -28.48 -13.88 -15.60
N VAL A 393 -29.49 -13.43 -14.84
CA VAL A 393 -30.58 -14.28 -14.33
C VAL A 393 -31.39 -14.85 -15.49
N VAL A 394 -31.82 -14.02 -16.45
CA VAL A 394 -32.56 -14.48 -17.62
C VAL A 394 -31.75 -15.50 -18.43
N ALA A 395 -30.44 -15.29 -18.61
CA ALA A 395 -29.57 -16.21 -19.32
C ALA A 395 -29.41 -17.58 -18.63
N LYS A 396 -29.58 -17.66 -17.31
CA LYS A 396 -29.54 -18.93 -16.56
C LYS A 396 -30.82 -19.75 -16.73
N TYR A 397 -31.99 -19.10 -16.80
CA TYR A 397 -33.28 -19.79 -16.79
C TYR A 397 -33.93 -19.94 -18.16
N TYR A 398 -33.66 -19.03 -19.10
CA TYR A 398 -34.27 -19.02 -20.42
C TYR A 398 -33.29 -19.50 -21.48
N THR A 399 -33.73 -20.43 -22.34
CA THR A 399 -32.98 -20.81 -23.57
C THR A 399 -33.31 -19.89 -24.74
N ARG A 400 -34.58 -19.45 -24.84
CA ARG A 400 -35.05 -18.47 -25.81
C ARG A 400 -36.07 -17.53 -25.17
N ILE A 401 -36.01 -16.24 -25.50
CA ILE A 401 -36.94 -15.22 -25.04
C ILE A 401 -37.21 -14.23 -26.19
N SER A 402 -38.40 -13.62 -26.23
CA SER A 402 -38.65 -12.51 -27.16
C SER A 402 -38.02 -11.22 -26.66
N THR A 403 -37.54 -10.37 -27.57
CA THR A 403 -36.93 -9.07 -27.21
C THR A 403 -37.91 -8.16 -26.45
N GLN A 404 -39.21 -8.21 -26.79
CA GLN A 404 -40.25 -7.47 -26.08
C GLN A 404 -40.42 -7.94 -24.64
N ARG A 405 -40.35 -9.25 -24.39
CA ARG A 405 -40.45 -9.77 -23.02
C ARG A 405 -39.18 -9.45 -22.23
N LEU A 406 -38.02 -9.52 -22.86
CA LEU A 406 -36.75 -9.14 -22.22
C LEU A 406 -36.77 -7.66 -21.80
N SER A 407 -37.23 -6.75 -22.66
CA SER A 407 -37.29 -5.33 -22.33
C SER A 407 -38.24 -5.02 -21.17
N GLN A 408 -39.37 -5.73 -21.08
CA GLN A 408 -40.30 -5.65 -19.93
C GLN A 408 -39.67 -6.13 -18.63
N LEU A 409 -38.81 -7.16 -18.66
CA LEU A 409 -38.15 -7.67 -17.45
C LEU A 409 -37.02 -6.75 -16.98
N LEU A 410 -36.42 -5.98 -17.88
CA LEU A 410 -35.35 -5.04 -17.58
C LEU A 410 -35.86 -3.62 -17.27
N ASP A 411 -37.16 -3.35 -17.42
CA ASP A 411 -37.75 -2.01 -17.36
C ASP A 411 -37.08 -1.01 -18.34
N LEU A 412 -36.75 -1.48 -19.55
CA LEU A 412 -36.04 -0.71 -20.58
C LEU A 412 -36.81 -0.68 -21.92
N SER A 413 -36.40 0.23 -22.81
CA SER A 413 -36.80 0.16 -24.21
C SER A 413 -36.19 -1.07 -24.90
N PRO A 414 -36.81 -1.63 -25.95
CA PRO A 414 -36.25 -2.78 -26.66
C PRO A 414 -34.88 -2.47 -27.27
N ALA A 415 -34.65 -1.24 -27.74
CA ALA A 415 -33.37 -0.82 -28.29
C ALA A 415 -32.26 -0.77 -27.22
N ASP A 416 -32.56 -0.24 -26.03
CA ASP A 416 -31.60 -0.18 -24.93
C ASP A 416 -31.30 -1.57 -24.37
N ALA A 417 -32.32 -2.42 -24.25
CA ALA A 417 -32.15 -3.81 -23.84
C ALA A 417 -31.23 -4.59 -24.79
N GLU A 418 -31.38 -4.39 -26.11
CA GLU A 418 -30.46 -4.96 -27.11
C GLU A 418 -29.03 -4.45 -26.94
N LYS A 419 -28.85 -3.14 -26.71
CA LYS A 419 -27.54 -2.53 -26.52
C LYS A 419 -26.83 -3.11 -25.30
N HIS A 420 -27.48 -3.14 -24.14
CA HIS A 420 -26.91 -3.70 -22.92
C HIS A 420 -26.61 -5.20 -23.04
N LEU A 421 -27.48 -5.96 -23.70
CA LEU A 421 -27.23 -7.38 -23.98
C LEU A 421 -26.01 -7.55 -24.91
N ALA A 422 -25.87 -6.72 -25.94
CA ALA A 422 -24.73 -6.77 -26.85
C ALA A 422 -23.42 -6.46 -26.11
N ASP A 423 -23.41 -5.43 -25.25
CA ASP A 423 -22.24 -5.07 -24.43
C ASP A 423 -21.82 -6.24 -23.51
N MET A 424 -22.80 -6.94 -22.90
CA MET A 424 -22.54 -8.13 -22.07
C MET A 424 -22.05 -9.35 -22.87
N VAL A 425 -22.44 -9.48 -24.14
CA VAL A 425 -21.92 -10.53 -25.02
C VAL A 425 -20.48 -10.23 -25.43
N VAL A 426 -20.18 -8.96 -25.75
CA VAL A 426 -18.81 -8.51 -26.10
C VAL A 426 -17.86 -8.67 -24.91
N SER A 427 -18.30 -8.34 -23.70
CA SER A 427 -17.52 -8.55 -22.47
C SER A 427 -17.40 -10.02 -22.04
N LYS A 428 -18.01 -10.94 -22.80
CA LYS A 428 -18.08 -12.39 -22.50
C LYS A 428 -18.76 -12.71 -21.17
N ALA A 429 -19.53 -11.78 -20.62
CA ALA A 429 -20.32 -12.00 -19.41
C ALA A 429 -21.45 -13.02 -19.65
N VAL A 430 -22.11 -12.93 -20.81
CA VAL A 430 -23.22 -13.82 -21.19
C VAL A 430 -23.03 -14.30 -22.62
N ALA A 431 -23.32 -15.58 -22.87
CA ALA A 431 -23.38 -16.13 -24.22
C ALA A 431 -24.81 -16.03 -24.74
N ALA A 432 -25.06 -15.13 -25.69
CA ALA A 432 -26.37 -14.95 -26.33
C ALA A 432 -26.23 -14.64 -27.83
N LYS A 433 -27.27 -14.97 -28.60
CA LYS A 433 -27.44 -14.59 -30.01
C LYS A 433 -28.78 -13.91 -30.20
N ILE A 434 -28.76 -12.74 -30.83
CA ILE A 434 -29.94 -11.91 -31.09
C ILE A 434 -30.33 -12.07 -32.57
N ASP A 435 -31.55 -12.53 -32.82
CA ASP A 435 -32.19 -12.49 -34.13
C ASP A 435 -33.10 -11.25 -34.19
N ARG A 436 -32.59 -10.17 -34.80
CA ARG A 436 -33.29 -8.87 -34.85
C ARG A 436 -34.60 -8.91 -35.66
N PRO A 437 -34.64 -9.46 -36.90
CA PRO A 437 -35.89 -9.57 -37.65
C PRO A 437 -36.96 -10.42 -36.94
N ALA A 438 -36.57 -11.53 -36.32
CA ALA A 438 -37.51 -12.39 -35.61
C ALA A 438 -37.87 -11.87 -34.21
N GLY A 439 -37.07 -10.96 -33.64
CA GLY A 439 -37.24 -10.43 -32.29
C GLY A 439 -37.02 -11.50 -31.21
N VAL A 440 -36.11 -12.44 -31.44
CA VAL A 440 -35.84 -13.56 -30.53
C VAL A 440 -34.38 -13.54 -30.09
N VAL A 441 -34.17 -13.64 -28.78
CA VAL A 441 -32.86 -13.82 -28.15
C VAL A 441 -32.73 -15.28 -27.73
N SER A 442 -31.64 -15.92 -28.14
CA SER A 442 -31.27 -17.27 -27.70
C SER A 442 -30.05 -17.21 -26.78
N PHE A 443 -30.16 -17.81 -25.61
CA PHE A 443 -29.07 -17.88 -24.62
C PHE A 443 -28.42 -19.26 -24.66
N GLY A 444 -27.15 -19.29 -24.25
CA GLY A 444 -26.35 -20.50 -24.20
C GLY A 444 -25.50 -20.71 -25.46
N LYS A 445 -24.58 -21.67 -25.36
CA LYS A 445 -23.78 -22.10 -26.50
C LYS A 445 -24.55 -23.15 -27.29
N ARG A 446 -24.34 -23.19 -28.61
CA ARG A 446 -24.84 -24.30 -29.42
C ARG A 446 -24.02 -25.52 -29.03
N GLU A 447 -24.64 -26.45 -28.32
CA GLU A 447 -24.00 -27.70 -27.93
C GLU A 447 -23.62 -28.51 -29.17
N ALA A 448 -22.39 -28.99 -29.20
CA ALA A 448 -21.96 -29.94 -30.21
C ALA A 448 -22.61 -31.31 -29.95
N PRO A 449 -22.83 -32.15 -30.99
CA PRO A 449 -23.32 -33.52 -30.80
C PRO A 449 -22.48 -34.33 -29.79
N GLU A 450 -21.17 -34.06 -29.73
CA GLU A 450 -20.24 -34.68 -28.77
C GLU A 450 -20.52 -34.28 -27.32
N GLU A 451 -20.80 -33.00 -27.06
CA GLU A 451 -21.15 -32.51 -25.71
C GLU A 451 -22.47 -33.11 -25.23
N LEU A 452 -23.45 -33.24 -26.12
CA LEU A 452 -24.73 -33.91 -25.85
C LEU A 452 -24.52 -35.39 -25.47
N LEU A 453 -23.68 -36.11 -26.21
CA LEU A 453 -23.37 -37.51 -25.92
C LEU A 453 -22.62 -37.67 -24.58
N ASN A 454 -21.67 -36.77 -24.29
CA ASN A 454 -20.97 -36.74 -23.00
C ASN A 454 -21.92 -36.46 -21.84
N GLY A 455 -22.86 -35.51 -22.01
CA GLY A 455 -23.91 -35.23 -21.03
C GLY A 455 -24.80 -36.45 -20.79
N TRP A 456 -25.20 -37.16 -21.86
CA TRP A 456 -25.99 -38.37 -21.77
C TRP A 456 -25.24 -39.51 -21.05
N SER A 457 -23.97 -39.71 -21.38
CA SER A 457 -23.09 -40.68 -20.69
C SER A 457 -22.97 -40.37 -19.19
N SER A 458 -22.77 -39.10 -18.82
CA SER A 458 -22.74 -38.68 -17.41
C SER A 458 -24.07 -38.99 -16.69
N ASN A 459 -25.20 -38.77 -17.35
CA ASN A 459 -26.52 -39.06 -16.79
C ASN A 459 -26.75 -40.57 -16.59
N ILE A 460 -26.27 -41.42 -17.50
CA ILE A 460 -26.34 -42.88 -17.34
C ILE A 460 -25.49 -43.33 -16.15
N SER A 461 -24.27 -42.83 -16.02
CA SER A 461 -23.41 -43.15 -14.88
C SER A 461 -24.07 -42.75 -13.55
N LYS A 462 -24.66 -41.55 -13.47
CA LYS A 462 -25.42 -41.10 -12.28
C LYS A 462 -26.64 -41.98 -12.01
N LEU A 463 -27.35 -42.42 -13.06
CA LEU A 463 -28.50 -43.31 -12.92
C LEU A 463 -28.08 -44.66 -12.33
N LEU A 464 -27.01 -45.26 -12.87
CA LEU A 464 -26.48 -46.53 -12.36
C LEU A 464 -26.02 -46.41 -10.90
N GLU A 465 -25.32 -45.32 -10.55
CA GLU A 465 -24.90 -45.05 -9.17
C GLU A 465 -26.10 -44.87 -8.23
N LEU A 466 -27.15 -44.17 -8.67
CA LEU A 466 -28.38 -44.00 -7.90
C LEU A 466 -29.13 -45.32 -7.70
N VAL A 467 -29.19 -46.16 -8.73
CA VAL A 467 -29.80 -47.50 -8.64
C VAL A 467 -29.02 -48.37 -7.66
N GLU A 468 -27.69 -48.40 -7.75
CA GLU A 468 -26.86 -49.16 -6.83
C GLU A 468 -27.02 -48.68 -5.38
N LYS A 469 -26.95 -47.36 -5.15
CA LYS A 469 -27.20 -46.77 -3.83
C LYS A 469 -28.58 -47.13 -3.29
N SER A 470 -29.61 -47.10 -4.15
CA SER A 470 -30.97 -47.49 -3.77
C SER A 470 -31.04 -48.96 -3.38
N CYS A 471 -30.42 -49.86 -4.16
CA CYS A 471 -30.33 -51.29 -3.84
C CYS A 471 -29.64 -51.54 -2.50
N GLN A 472 -28.52 -50.86 -2.22
CA GLN A 472 -27.81 -50.96 -0.94
C GLN A 472 -28.67 -50.47 0.24
N GLN A 473 -29.40 -49.35 0.06
CA GLN A 473 -30.32 -48.84 1.09
C GLN A 473 -31.49 -49.81 1.35
N ILE A 474 -32.06 -50.39 0.29
CA ILE A 474 -33.13 -51.40 0.40
C ILE A 474 -32.62 -52.63 1.16
N GLN A 475 -31.44 -53.16 0.81
CA GLN A 475 -30.84 -54.29 1.53
C GLN A 475 -30.63 -53.98 3.02
N LYS A 476 -30.12 -52.77 3.33
CA LYS A 476 -29.92 -52.33 4.71
C LYS A 476 -31.24 -52.23 5.49
N GLU A 477 -32.30 -51.69 4.88
CA GLU A 477 -33.63 -51.62 5.49
C GLU A 477 -34.28 -53.00 5.65
N CYS A 478 -34.14 -53.89 4.68
CA CYS A 478 -34.62 -55.28 4.76
C CYS A 478 -33.96 -56.04 5.93
N MET A 479 -32.64 -55.88 6.11
CA MET A 479 -31.92 -56.44 7.26
C MET A 479 -32.42 -55.86 8.59
N ARG A 480 -32.79 -54.57 8.64
CA ARG A 480 -33.33 -53.93 9.86
C ARG A 480 -34.78 -54.33 10.15
N GLY A 481 -35.59 -54.50 9.11
CA GLY A 481 -37.01 -54.87 9.20
C GLY A 481 -37.25 -56.37 9.37
N GLY A 482 -36.20 -57.20 9.39
CA GLY A 482 -36.31 -58.66 9.50
C GLY A 482 -36.95 -59.33 8.29
N VAL A 483 -37.04 -58.63 7.15
CA VAL A 483 -37.56 -59.16 5.90
C VAL A 483 -36.38 -59.64 5.08
N THR A 484 -36.27 -60.95 4.88
CA THR A 484 -35.32 -61.49 3.91
C THR A 484 -35.83 -61.17 2.51
N LEU A 485 -35.05 -60.41 1.73
CA LEU A 485 -35.27 -60.34 0.29
C LEU A 485 -35.11 -61.76 -0.25
N GLY A 486 -36.22 -62.41 -0.54
CA GLY A 486 -36.23 -63.76 -1.08
C GLY A 486 -35.37 -63.78 -2.35
N ALA A 487 -34.31 -64.59 -2.33
CA ALA A 487 -33.68 -65.04 -3.56
C ALA A 487 -34.69 -65.95 -4.26
N THR A 488 -35.53 -65.37 -5.13
CA THR A 488 -36.38 -66.13 -6.04
C THR A 488 -35.98 -65.83 -7.47
N ALA A 489 -35.36 -66.86 -8.07
CA ALA A 489 -35.04 -67.12 -9.49
C ALA A 489 -33.97 -66.24 -10.15
#